data_AF-A0A5U3AAE6-F1
#
_entry.id   AF-A0A5U3AAE6-F1
#
_cell.length_a   1.000
_cell.length_b   1.000
_cell.length_c   1.000
_cell.angle_alpha   90.00
_cell.angle_beta   90.00
_cell.angle_gamma   90.00
#
_symmetry.space_group_name_H-M   'P 1'
#
loop_
_entity.id
_entity.type
_entity.pdbx_description
1 polymer ?
#
loop_
_entity_poly.entity_id
_entity_poly.type
_entity_poly.pdbx_seq_one_letter_code
_entity_poly.pdbx_strand_id
1 'polypeptide(L)'
;MTIDLPVIWFAIIVFATLMYIVMDGFDLGVGLVVTYALLGATWLIMKSEDPLHSRMCALSRPLLIVLLLVMGGVSVWTPLTHDDIAERWFTLPNLYYFLPVPVLVLAFSVWLWRSVKKPESHARPFILTLGLIFLGFSGLGISIWPNIIPPDISLYAAAAPPQSQSFMLVGALIIIPIILAYTFWSYYVFRGKVRHGEGYH
;
A
#
# COMPACT_ATOMS: atom_id res chain seq x y z
N MET A 1 -42.74 28.54 -15.13
CA MET A 1 -42.22 27.62 -14.09
C MET A 1 -41.17 28.37 -13.32
N THR A 2 -41.51 28.87 -12.13
CA THR A 2 -40.53 29.44 -11.20
C THR A 2 -39.68 28.29 -10.70
N ILE A 3 -38.36 28.37 -10.85
CA ILE A 3 -37.48 27.36 -10.25
C ILE A 3 -37.52 27.62 -8.74
N ASP A 4 -38.20 26.73 -8.02
CA ASP A 4 -38.37 26.90 -6.58
C ASP A 4 -37.03 26.68 -5.87
N LEU A 5 -36.66 27.63 -5.00
CA LEU A 5 -35.42 27.61 -4.23
C LEU A 5 -35.13 26.26 -3.52
N PRO A 6 -36.14 25.53 -2.99
CA PRO A 6 -35.94 24.19 -2.43
C PRO A 6 -35.41 23.16 -3.43
N VAL A 7 -35.84 23.22 -4.70
CA VAL A 7 -35.39 22.30 -5.76
C VAL A 7 -33.91 22.55 -6.09
N ILE A 8 -33.49 23.83 -6.06
CA ILE A 8 -32.08 24.20 -6.25
C ILE A 8 -31.22 23.64 -5.11
N TRP A 9 -31.63 23.84 -3.86
CA TRP A 9 -30.90 23.31 -2.71
C TRP A 9 -30.86 21.78 -2.69
N PHE A 10 -31.96 21.12 -3.05
CA PHE A 10 -32.00 19.66 -3.19
C PHE A 10 -30.98 19.17 -4.23
N ALA A 11 -30.93 19.80 -5.41
CA ALA A 11 -29.96 19.45 -6.45
C ALA A 11 -28.50 19.67 -5.99
N ILE A 12 -28.22 20.78 -5.28
CA ILE A 12 -26.89 21.05 -4.72
C ILE A 12 -26.48 19.99 -3.71
N ILE A 13 -27.37 19.61 -2.78
CA ILE A 13 -27.09 18.60 -1.76
C ILE A 13 -26.81 17.24 -2.42
N VAL A 14 -27.67 16.81 -3.34
CA VAL A 14 -27.48 15.53 -4.06
C VAL A 14 -26.16 15.54 -4.82
N PHE A 15 -25.84 16.62 -5.54
CA PHE A 15 -24.58 16.76 -6.24
C PHE A 15 -23.38 16.74 -5.29
N ALA A 16 -23.45 17.46 -4.17
CA ALA A 16 -22.39 17.50 -3.16
C ALA A 16 -22.17 16.11 -2.51
N THR A 17 -23.24 15.39 -2.19
CA THR A 17 -23.16 14.03 -1.64
C THR A 17 -22.57 13.04 -2.65
N LEU A 18 -22.98 13.10 -3.92
CA LEU A 18 -22.38 12.26 -4.97
C LEU A 18 -20.90 12.57 -5.16
N MET A 19 -20.54 13.85 -5.20
CA MET A 19 -19.14 14.28 -5.32
C MET A 19 -18.31 13.80 -4.13
N TYR A 20 -18.84 13.90 -2.91
CA TYR A 20 -18.19 13.40 -1.70
C TYR A 20 -17.89 11.89 -1.81
N ILE A 21 -18.88 11.08 -2.18
CA ILE A 21 -18.73 9.62 -2.32
C ILE A 21 -17.68 9.27 -3.39
N VAL A 22 -17.67 9.97 -4.51
CA VAL A 22 -16.70 9.74 -5.60
C VAL A 22 -15.29 10.16 -5.18
N MET A 23 -15.16 11.28 -4.47
CA MET A 23 -13.87 11.84 -4.05
C MET A 23 -13.21 10.98 -2.96
N ASP A 24 -13.99 10.40 -2.04
CA ASP A 24 -13.49 9.45 -1.04
C ASP A 24 -12.78 8.24 -1.69
N GLY A 25 -13.32 7.72 -2.78
CA GLY A 25 -12.69 6.64 -3.56
C GLY A 25 -11.49 7.09 -4.39
N PHE A 26 -11.50 8.35 -4.84
CA PHE A 26 -10.42 8.93 -5.64
C PHE A 26 -9.13 9.06 -4.83
N ASP A 27 -9.19 9.53 -3.58
CA ASP A 27 -8.01 9.74 -2.75
C ASP A 27 -7.25 8.43 -2.47
N LEU A 28 -8.00 7.35 -2.20
CA LEU A 28 -7.44 6.00 -2.06
C LEU A 28 -6.81 5.51 -3.38
N GLY A 29 -7.47 5.79 -4.51
CA GLY A 29 -6.97 5.47 -5.85
C GLY A 29 -5.64 6.16 -6.17
N VAL A 30 -5.50 7.44 -5.84
CA VAL A 30 -4.26 8.20 -6.03
C VAL A 30 -3.13 7.60 -5.19
N GLY A 31 -3.39 7.28 -3.93
CA GLY A 31 -2.42 6.61 -3.05
C GLY A 31 -1.92 5.28 -3.62
N LEU A 32 -2.83 4.48 -4.18
CA LEU A 32 -2.52 3.21 -4.80
C LEU A 32 -1.66 3.38 -6.07
N VAL A 33 -2.01 4.33 -6.94
CA VAL A 33 -1.24 4.66 -8.14
C VAL A 33 0.19 5.08 -7.78
N VAL A 34 0.35 5.96 -6.79
CA VAL A 34 1.68 6.41 -6.33
C VAL A 34 2.49 5.24 -5.78
N THR A 35 1.84 4.36 -5.01
CA THR A 35 2.48 3.15 -4.45
C THR A 35 3.00 2.24 -5.55
N TYR A 36 2.17 1.90 -6.55
CA TYR A 36 2.58 1.06 -7.67
C TYR A 36 3.62 1.75 -8.56
N ALA A 37 3.52 3.06 -8.76
CA ALA A 37 4.53 3.83 -9.49
C ALA A 37 5.90 3.77 -8.79
N LEU A 38 5.95 3.90 -7.46
CA LEU A 38 7.20 3.80 -6.69
C LEU A 38 7.76 2.38 -6.73
N LEU A 39 6.89 1.36 -6.59
CA LEU A 39 7.28 -0.04 -6.68
C LEU A 39 7.86 -0.37 -8.07
N GLY A 40 7.19 0.07 -9.13
CA GLY A 40 7.65 -0.08 -10.51
C GLY A 40 8.96 0.66 -10.77
N ALA A 41 9.10 1.92 -10.31
CA ALA A 41 10.32 2.69 -10.46
C ALA A 41 11.51 2.01 -9.76
N THR A 42 11.33 1.55 -8.52
CA THR A 42 12.40 0.87 -7.78
C THR A 42 12.73 -0.53 -8.32
N TRP A 43 11.76 -1.21 -8.93
CA TRP A 43 12.02 -2.43 -9.69
C TRP A 43 12.80 -2.16 -10.98
N LEU A 44 12.46 -1.08 -11.70
CA LEU A 44 13.18 -0.67 -12.90
C LEU A 44 14.62 -0.24 -12.58
N ILE A 45 14.88 0.39 -11.43
CA ILE A 45 16.26 0.66 -10.96
C ILE A 45 17.07 -0.65 -10.85
N MET A 46 16.45 -1.75 -10.43
CA MET A 46 17.12 -3.04 -10.33
C MET A 46 17.41 -3.67 -11.70
N LYS A 47 16.55 -3.45 -12.70
CA LYS A 47 16.57 -4.15 -14.00
C LYS A 47 17.16 -3.37 -15.17
N SER A 48 17.24 -2.05 -15.06
CA SER A 48 17.69 -1.17 -16.13
C SER A 48 19.16 -0.77 -16.02
N GLU A 49 19.72 -0.39 -17.16
CA GLU A 49 21.01 0.28 -17.29
C GLU A 49 20.78 1.75 -17.73
N ASP A 50 21.84 2.56 -17.78
CA ASP A 50 21.73 3.95 -18.20
C ASP A 50 21.23 4.06 -19.65
N PRO A 51 20.36 5.03 -20.00
CA PRO A 51 19.92 6.22 -19.23
C PRO A 51 18.63 6.04 -18.40
N LEU A 52 17.93 4.91 -18.54
CA LEU A 52 16.64 4.67 -17.88
C LEU A 52 16.81 4.57 -16.36
N HIS A 53 17.89 3.93 -15.90
CA HIS A 53 18.24 3.83 -14.48
C HIS A 53 18.26 5.20 -13.79
N SER A 54 18.98 6.16 -14.38
CA SER A 54 19.10 7.52 -13.86
C SER A 54 17.76 8.25 -13.75
N ARG A 55 16.85 8.05 -14.73
CA ARG A 55 15.49 8.62 -14.68
C ARG A 55 14.64 8.02 -13.56
N MET A 56 14.70 6.70 -13.37
CA MET A 56 13.95 6.03 -12.31
C MET A 56 14.44 6.44 -10.94
N CYS A 57 15.76 6.59 -10.75
CA CYS A 57 16.31 7.15 -9.52
C CYS A 57 15.83 8.57 -9.22
N ALA A 58 15.74 9.42 -10.25
CA ALA A 58 15.20 10.78 -10.09
C ALA A 58 13.71 10.78 -9.74
N LEU A 59 12.92 9.86 -10.32
CA LEU A 59 11.49 9.75 -10.12
C LEU A 59 11.10 9.09 -8.77
N SER A 60 11.90 8.15 -8.25
CA SER A 60 11.59 7.47 -6.99
C SER A 60 11.55 8.41 -5.78
N ARG A 61 12.29 9.53 -5.80
CA ARG A 61 12.28 10.51 -4.70
C ARG A 61 10.98 11.30 -4.56
N PRO A 62 10.48 12.00 -5.60
CA PRO A 62 9.19 12.66 -5.50
C PRO A 62 8.08 11.65 -5.22
N LEU A 63 8.11 10.46 -5.84
CA LEU A 63 7.14 9.41 -5.54
C LEU A 63 7.16 8.96 -4.08
N LEU A 64 8.35 8.81 -3.46
CA LEU A 64 8.46 8.51 -2.04
C LEU A 64 7.88 9.63 -1.17
N ILE A 65 8.13 10.90 -1.50
CA ILE A 65 7.54 12.02 -0.76
C ILE A 65 6.01 11.98 -0.86
N VAL A 66 5.47 11.84 -2.07
CA VAL A 66 4.02 11.78 -2.27
C VAL A 66 3.43 10.59 -1.52
N LEU A 67 4.07 9.42 -1.55
CA LEU A 67 3.64 8.26 -0.77
C LEU A 67 3.61 8.57 0.73
N LEU A 68 4.66 9.20 1.28
CA LEU A 68 4.72 9.55 2.70
C LEU A 68 3.66 10.59 3.08
N LEU A 69 3.35 11.53 2.18
CA LEU A 69 2.27 12.48 2.40
C LEU A 69 0.90 11.78 2.44
N VAL A 70 0.66 10.84 1.53
CA VAL A 70 -0.58 10.04 1.53
C VAL A 70 -0.66 9.19 2.81
N MET A 71 0.41 8.44 3.14
CA MET A 71 0.44 7.61 4.36
C MET A 71 0.27 8.46 5.62
N GLY A 72 0.98 9.58 5.73
CA GLY A 72 0.85 10.50 6.86
C GLY A 72 -0.53 11.15 6.94
N GLY A 73 -1.10 11.55 5.79
CA GLY A 73 -2.45 12.08 5.70
C GLY A 73 -3.49 11.10 6.22
N VAL A 74 -3.46 9.84 5.74
CA VAL A 74 -4.34 8.77 6.22
C VAL A 74 -4.09 8.48 7.71
N SER A 75 -2.83 8.33 8.14
CA SER A 75 -2.49 8.05 9.53
C SER A 75 -2.91 9.14 10.53
N VAL A 76 -3.04 10.39 10.09
CA VAL A 76 -3.56 11.49 10.91
C VAL A 76 -5.08 11.56 10.81
N TRP A 77 -5.64 11.46 9.60
CA TRP A 77 -7.09 11.59 9.37
C TRP A 77 -7.90 10.47 9.99
N THR A 78 -7.43 9.22 9.91
CA THR A 78 -8.15 8.05 10.41
C THR A 78 -8.44 8.11 11.91
N PRO A 79 -7.47 8.35 12.81
CA PRO A 79 -7.76 8.47 14.25
C PRO A 79 -8.55 9.73 14.61
N LEU A 80 -8.48 10.81 13.81
CA LEU A 80 -9.28 12.02 14.06
C LEU A 80 -10.77 11.84 13.71
N THR A 81 -11.07 10.88 12.84
CA THR A 81 -12.45 10.59 12.39
C THR A 81 -13.07 9.39 13.10
N HIS A 82 -12.24 8.49 13.64
CA HIS A 82 -12.68 7.25 14.28
C HIS A 82 -12.01 7.09 15.65
N ASP A 83 -12.75 7.39 16.71
CA ASP A 83 -12.27 7.35 18.10
C ASP A 83 -11.75 5.96 18.49
N ASP A 84 -12.38 4.88 18.02
CA ASP A 84 -11.94 3.50 18.26
C ASP A 84 -10.50 3.24 17.80
N ILE A 85 -10.12 3.84 16.66
CA ILE A 85 -8.77 3.72 16.09
C ILE A 85 -7.79 4.57 16.89
N ALA A 86 -8.21 5.78 17.30
CA ALA A 86 -7.39 6.63 18.16
C ALA A 86 -7.09 5.94 19.50
N GLU A 87 -8.10 5.37 20.14
CA GLU A 87 -7.92 4.62 21.38
C GLU A 87 -6.95 3.46 21.17
N ARG A 88 -7.07 2.69 20.08
CA ARG A 88 -6.17 1.58 19.82
C ARG A 88 -4.71 2.00 19.66
N TRP A 89 -4.45 3.07 18.93
CA TRP A 89 -3.08 3.50 18.61
C TRP A 89 -2.43 4.35 19.70
N PHE A 90 -3.20 5.17 20.43
CA PHE A 90 -2.66 6.17 21.35
C PHE A 90 -2.83 5.83 22.84
N THR A 91 -3.60 4.79 23.20
CA THR A 91 -3.70 4.34 24.60
C THR A 91 -2.47 3.55 25.05
N LEU A 92 -2.14 3.67 26.33
CA LEU A 92 -1.11 2.83 26.96
C LEU A 92 -1.74 1.51 27.43
N PRO A 93 -1.09 0.34 27.19
CA PRO A 93 0.28 0.15 26.68
C PRO A 93 0.38 -0.01 25.14
N ASN A 94 -0.75 -0.04 24.42
CA ASN A 94 -0.81 -0.32 22.98
C ASN A 94 0.11 0.58 22.14
N LEU A 95 0.24 1.85 22.53
CA LEU A 95 1.16 2.80 21.92
C LEU A 95 2.57 2.22 21.78
N TYR A 96 3.12 1.56 22.80
CA TYR A 96 4.47 1.00 22.74
C TYR A 96 4.59 -0.20 21.79
N TYR A 97 3.51 -0.98 21.65
CA TYR A 97 3.47 -2.11 20.72
C TYR A 97 3.35 -1.64 19.26
N PHE A 98 2.69 -0.50 19.02
CA PHE A 98 2.43 0.00 17.66
C PHE A 98 3.41 1.09 17.20
N LEU A 99 4.10 1.79 18.11
CA LEU A 99 5.15 2.77 17.80
C LEU A 99 6.25 2.25 16.84
N PRO A 100 6.66 0.96 16.87
CA PRO A 100 7.64 0.44 15.92
C PRO A 100 7.22 0.62 14.46
N VAL A 101 5.92 0.59 14.14
CA VAL A 101 5.43 0.72 12.76
C VAL A 101 5.78 2.08 12.14
N PRO A 102 5.37 3.24 12.68
CA PRO A 102 5.75 4.54 12.13
C PRO A 102 7.26 4.78 12.16
N VAL A 103 7.97 4.27 13.17
CA VAL A 103 9.44 4.37 13.25
C VAL A 103 10.10 3.60 12.09
N LEU A 104 9.64 2.39 11.80
CA LEU A 104 10.14 1.59 10.69
C LEU A 104 9.80 2.21 9.33
N VAL A 105 8.62 2.82 9.19
CA VAL A 105 8.26 3.58 7.98
C VAL A 105 9.25 4.71 7.73
N LEU A 106 9.57 5.51 8.76
CA LEU A 106 10.57 6.57 8.64
C LEU A 106 11.97 6.03 8.34
N ALA A 107 12.38 4.94 9.01
CA ALA A 107 13.67 4.32 8.78
C ALA A 107 13.82 3.80 7.34
N PHE A 108 12.80 3.08 6.83
CA PHE A 108 12.78 2.51 5.48
C PHE A 108 12.77 3.62 4.44
N SER A 109 12.00 4.69 4.66
CA SER A 109 11.98 5.87 3.80
C SER A 109 13.33 6.57 3.71
N VAL A 110 14.00 6.77 4.85
CA VAL A 110 15.34 7.39 4.88
C VAL A 110 16.37 6.50 4.19
N TRP A 111 16.32 5.18 4.42
CA TRP A 111 17.22 4.24 3.74
C TRP A 111 16.95 4.16 2.25
N LEU A 112 15.69 4.23 1.82
CA LEU A 112 15.30 4.24 0.42
C LEU A 112 15.83 5.50 -0.27
N TRP A 113 15.59 6.66 0.34
CA TRP A 113 16.10 7.94 -0.15
C TRP A 113 17.62 7.95 -0.34
N ARG A 114 18.37 7.36 0.60
CA ARG A 114 19.83 7.22 0.52
C ARG A 114 20.27 6.18 -0.49
N SER A 115 19.54 5.07 -0.63
CA SER A 115 19.91 3.97 -1.52
C SER A 115 19.75 4.35 -2.99
N VAL A 116 18.76 5.18 -3.31
CA VAL A 116 18.52 5.71 -4.67
C VAL A 116 19.65 6.65 -5.14
N LYS A 117 20.49 7.17 -4.23
CA LYS A 117 21.69 7.96 -4.59
C LYS A 117 22.89 7.11 -5.03
N LYS A 118 22.93 5.83 -4.68
CA LYS A 118 24.12 4.99 -4.84
C LYS A 118 23.99 4.10 -6.09
N PRO A 119 24.90 4.22 -7.08
CA PRO A 119 24.84 3.43 -8.32
C PRO A 119 24.86 1.91 -8.10
N GLU A 120 25.47 1.45 -7.01
CA GLU A 120 25.71 0.02 -6.73
C GLU A 120 24.55 -0.69 -6.04
N SER A 121 23.54 0.06 -5.58
CA SER A 121 22.48 -0.49 -4.75
C SER A 121 21.30 -0.99 -5.60
N HIS A 122 21.53 -2.02 -6.42
CA HIS A 122 20.55 -2.46 -7.43
C HIS A 122 19.23 -2.96 -6.84
N ALA A 123 19.25 -3.85 -5.83
CA ALA A 123 18.02 -4.47 -5.30
C ALA A 123 17.44 -3.79 -4.05
N ARG A 124 18.25 -3.04 -3.29
CA ARG A 124 17.81 -2.48 -1.99
C ARG A 124 16.63 -1.52 -2.09
N PRO A 125 16.57 -0.59 -3.07
CA PRO A 125 15.42 0.31 -3.21
C PRO A 125 14.10 -0.46 -3.34
N PHE A 126 14.09 -1.53 -4.13
CA PHE A 126 12.91 -2.37 -4.32
C PHE A 126 12.47 -3.08 -3.03
N ILE A 127 13.42 -3.68 -2.30
CA ILE A 127 13.13 -4.36 -1.02
C ILE A 127 12.59 -3.37 0.02
N LEU A 128 13.15 -2.17 0.09
CA LEU A 128 12.70 -1.13 1.02
C LEU A 128 11.29 -0.63 0.65
N THR A 129 10.97 -0.48 -0.64
CA THR A 129 9.60 -0.17 -1.10
C THR A 129 8.62 -1.26 -0.73
N LEU A 130 8.96 -2.54 -0.93
CA LEU A 130 8.12 -3.66 -0.49
C LEU A 130 7.87 -3.63 1.02
N GLY A 131 8.91 -3.30 1.80
CA GLY A 131 8.80 -3.10 3.24
C GLY A 131 7.87 -1.96 3.63
N LEU A 132 7.94 -0.82 2.95
CA LEU A 132 7.03 0.32 3.16
C LEU A 132 5.57 -0.07 2.88
N ILE A 133 5.33 -0.78 1.78
CA ILE A 133 4.01 -1.29 1.42
C ILE A 133 3.50 -2.23 2.51
N PHE A 134 4.32 -3.19 2.93
CA PHE A 134 3.97 -4.14 3.99
C PHE A 134 3.63 -3.43 5.32
N LEU A 135 4.41 -2.43 5.72
CA LEU A 135 4.14 -1.63 6.92
C LEU A 135 2.84 -0.83 6.80
N GLY A 136 2.56 -0.26 5.62
CA GLY A 136 1.29 0.42 5.35
C GLY A 136 0.08 -0.51 5.50
N PHE A 137 0.13 -1.69 4.88
CA PHE A 137 -0.91 -2.71 5.05
C PHE A 137 -1.05 -3.19 6.49
N SER A 138 0.07 -3.35 7.20
CA SER A 138 0.05 -3.72 8.62
C SER A 138 -0.66 -2.67 9.47
N GLY A 139 -0.42 -1.38 9.22
CA GLY A 139 -1.11 -0.28 9.92
C GLY A 139 -2.62 -0.29 9.70
N LEU A 140 -3.07 -0.56 8.47
CA LEU A 140 -4.50 -0.73 8.18
C LEU A 140 -5.07 -1.97 8.88
N GLY A 141 -4.36 -3.10 8.84
CA GLY A 141 -4.77 -4.35 9.49
C GLY A 141 -4.95 -4.20 11.01
N ILE A 142 -4.00 -3.54 11.68
CA ILE A 142 -4.08 -3.23 13.12
C ILE A 142 -5.30 -2.35 13.44
N SER A 143 -5.61 -1.40 12.55
CA SER A 143 -6.71 -0.47 12.76
C SER A 143 -8.08 -1.17 12.66
N ILE A 144 -8.23 -2.14 11.76
CA ILE A 144 -9.51 -2.83 11.51
C ILE A 144 -9.72 -4.03 12.45
N TRP A 145 -8.65 -4.70 12.89
CA TRP A 145 -8.71 -5.84 13.81
C TRP A 145 -9.53 -5.57 15.09
N PRO A 146 -10.35 -6.49 15.64
CA PRO A 146 -10.66 -7.83 15.15
C PRO A 146 -11.81 -7.85 14.12
N ASN A 147 -12.29 -6.68 13.72
CA ASN A 147 -13.36 -6.56 12.74
C ASN A 147 -12.82 -6.71 11.33
N ILE A 148 -13.65 -7.20 10.42
CA ILE A 148 -13.32 -7.22 8.98
C ILE A 148 -14.18 -6.21 8.21
N ILE A 149 -15.41 -5.97 8.69
CA ILE A 149 -16.26 -4.85 8.30
C ILE A 149 -16.68 -4.14 9.59
N PRO A 150 -15.95 -3.09 9.98
CA PRO A 150 -16.29 -2.31 11.17
C PRO A 150 -17.66 -1.62 11.05
N PRO A 151 -18.42 -1.45 12.16
CA PRO A 151 -18.13 -1.96 13.51
C PRO A 151 -18.69 -3.38 13.76
N ASP A 152 -19.62 -3.85 12.91
CA ASP A 152 -20.55 -4.93 13.28
C ASP A 152 -20.06 -6.35 12.97
N ILE A 153 -19.18 -6.52 11.98
CA ILE A 153 -18.77 -7.86 11.54
C ILE A 153 -17.32 -8.15 11.96
N SER A 154 -17.22 -8.98 12.99
CA SER A 154 -15.95 -9.53 13.47
C SER A 154 -15.39 -10.62 12.54
N LEU A 155 -14.07 -10.84 12.59
CA LEU A 155 -13.38 -11.93 11.89
C LEU A 155 -14.04 -13.29 12.16
N TYR A 156 -14.47 -13.51 13.41
CA TYR A 156 -15.10 -14.77 13.83
C TYR A 156 -16.54 -14.89 13.34
N ALA A 157 -17.28 -13.79 13.28
CA ALA A 157 -18.65 -13.78 12.75
C ALA A 157 -18.68 -14.01 11.23
N ALA A 158 -17.68 -13.50 10.51
CA ALA A 158 -17.51 -13.73 9.07
C ALA A 158 -16.86 -15.07 8.72
N ALA A 159 -16.45 -15.87 9.71
CA ALA A 159 -15.70 -17.10 9.46
C ALA A 159 -16.59 -18.20 8.85
N ALA A 160 -16.07 -18.89 7.85
CA ALA A 160 -16.70 -20.07 7.29
C ALA A 160 -16.75 -21.23 8.31
N PRO A 161 -17.65 -22.22 8.14
CA PRO A 161 -17.69 -23.39 9.01
C PRO A 161 -16.34 -24.10 9.12
N PRO A 162 -15.95 -24.62 10.31
CA PRO A 162 -14.61 -25.17 10.54
C PRO A 162 -14.16 -26.25 9.56
N GLN A 163 -15.10 -27.08 9.06
CA GLN A 163 -14.82 -28.13 8.08
C GLN A 163 -14.42 -27.57 6.71
N SER A 164 -15.06 -26.49 6.26
CA SER A 164 -14.72 -25.82 5.00
C SER A 164 -13.39 -25.07 5.14
N GLN A 165 -13.18 -24.41 6.28
CA GLN A 165 -11.93 -23.69 6.57
C GLN A 165 -10.73 -24.63 6.65
N SER A 166 -10.86 -25.80 7.29
CA SER A 166 -9.77 -26.78 7.37
C SER A 166 -9.44 -27.40 6.01
N PHE A 167 -10.45 -27.68 5.19
CA PHE A 167 -10.25 -28.12 3.80
C PHE A 167 -9.49 -27.07 2.97
N MET A 168 -9.90 -25.80 3.02
CA MET A 168 -9.23 -24.71 2.32
C MET A 168 -7.80 -24.48 2.84
N LEU A 169 -7.58 -24.64 4.15
CA LEU A 169 -6.25 -24.51 4.76
C LEU A 169 -5.26 -25.54 4.23
N VAL A 170 -5.69 -26.81 4.08
CA VAL A 170 -4.85 -27.86 3.50
C VAL A 170 -4.48 -27.51 2.05
N GLY A 171 -5.46 -27.07 1.26
CA GLY A 171 -5.21 -26.60 -0.11
C GLY A 171 -4.22 -25.44 -0.15
N ALA A 172 -4.40 -24.42 0.70
CA ALA A 172 -3.51 -23.27 0.80
C ALA A 172 -2.09 -23.66 1.21
N LEU A 173 -1.93 -24.58 2.17
CA LEU A 173 -0.62 -25.07 2.63
C LEU A 173 0.18 -25.80 1.54
N ILE A 174 -0.49 -26.37 0.53
CA ILE A 174 0.18 -27.01 -0.61
C ILE A 174 0.40 -26.01 -1.75
N ILE A 175 -0.64 -25.26 -2.11
CA ILE A 175 -0.62 -24.36 -3.27
C ILE A 175 0.31 -23.16 -3.03
N ILE A 176 0.29 -22.55 -1.84
CA ILE A 176 1.12 -21.36 -1.56
C ILE A 176 2.62 -21.67 -1.72
N PRO A 177 3.19 -22.75 -1.13
CA PRO A 177 4.59 -23.11 -1.38
C PRO A 177 4.91 -23.36 -2.85
N ILE A 178 4.01 -23.99 -3.61
CA ILE A 178 4.21 -24.22 -5.05
C ILE A 178 4.26 -22.90 -5.81
N ILE A 179 3.31 -21.99 -5.55
CA ILE A 179 3.28 -20.65 -6.17
C ILE A 179 4.57 -19.89 -5.83
N LEU A 180 5.00 -19.91 -4.56
CA LEU A 180 6.22 -19.24 -4.12
C LEU A 180 7.47 -19.85 -4.76
N ALA A 181 7.56 -21.18 -4.85
CA ALA A 181 8.67 -21.89 -5.49
C ALA A 181 8.75 -21.56 -6.99
N TYR A 182 7.63 -21.62 -7.70
CA TYR A 182 7.56 -21.25 -9.11
C TYR A 182 7.90 -19.76 -9.33
N THR A 183 7.37 -18.88 -8.48
CA THR A 183 7.67 -17.45 -8.54
C THR A 183 9.16 -17.20 -8.32
N PHE A 184 9.74 -17.79 -7.27
CA PHE A 184 11.17 -17.68 -6.99
C PHE A 184 12.02 -18.22 -8.14
N TRP A 185 11.65 -19.38 -8.69
CA TRP A 185 12.31 -19.97 -9.86
C TRP A 185 12.25 -19.05 -11.07
N SER A 186 11.08 -18.48 -11.38
CA SER A 186 10.92 -17.51 -12.46
C SER A 186 11.83 -16.29 -12.28
N TYR A 187 11.86 -15.70 -11.09
CA TYR A 187 12.76 -14.57 -10.78
C TYR A 187 14.24 -14.97 -10.86
N TYR A 188 14.58 -16.20 -10.44
CA TYR A 188 15.94 -16.73 -10.50
C TYR A 188 16.41 -16.92 -11.95
N VAL A 189 15.57 -17.50 -12.79
CA VAL A 189 15.83 -17.72 -14.23
C VAL A 189 15.95 -16.38 -14.95
N PHE A 190 15.04 -15.43 -14.69
CA PHE A 190 15.02 -14.10 -15.34
C PHE A 190 15.79 -13.02 -14.58
N ARG A 191 16.83 -13.39 -13.83
CA ARG A 191 17.58 -12.40 -13.01
C ARG A 191 18.45 -11.45 -13.83
N GLY A 192 18.73 -11.74 -15.10
CA GLY A 192 19.54 -10.91 -16.00
C GLY A 192 19.01 -9.48 -16.18
N LYS A 193 19.91 -8.57 -16.56
CA LYS A 193 19.58 -7.19 -16.97
C LYS A 193 19.12 -7.19 -18.43
N VAL A 194 18.19 -6.31 -18.77
CA VAL A 194 17.69 -6.18 -20.15
C VAL A 194 18.59 -5.20 -20.90
N ARG A 195 19.38 -5.69 -21.86
CA ARG A 195 20.27 -4.87 -22.71
C ARG A 195 19.57 -4.47 -24.01
N HIS A 196 19.82 -3.24 -24.47
CA HIS A 196 19.38 -2.82 -25.79
C HIS A 196 20.21 -3.56 -26.86
N GLY A 197 19.56 -4.42 -27.65
CA GLY A 197 20.22 -5.18 -28.73
C GLY A 197 20.18 -6.70 -28.56
N GLU A 198 19.81 -7.24 -27.39
CA GLU A 198 19.57 -8.68 -27.19
C GLU A 198 18.12 -9.06 -27.49
N GLY A 199 17.63 -8.61 -28.65
CA GLY A 199 16.39 -9.09 -29.24
C GLY A 199 16.66 -10.35 -30.03
N TYR A 200 15.91 -11.41 -29.71
CA TYR A 200 15.81 -12.66 -30.46
C TYR A 200 15.87 -12.42 -31.98
N HIS A 201 16.94 -12.90 -32.62
CA HIS A 201 16.87 -13.35 -34.00
C HIS A 201 16.13 -14.69 -34.06
#